data_AF-Q9RVL8-F1
#
_entry.id   AF-Q9RVL8-F1
#
_cell.length_a   1.000
_cell.length_b   1.000
_cell.length_c   1.000
_cell.angle_alpha   90.00
_cell.angle_beta   90.00
_cell.angle_gamma   90.00
#
_symmetry.space_group_name_H-M   'P 1'
#
loop_
_entity.id
_entity.type
_entity.pdbx_description
1 polymer ?
#
loop_
_entity_poly.entity_id
_entity_poly.type
_entity_poly.pdbx_seq_one_letter_code
_entity_poly.pdbx_strand_id
1 'polypeptide(L)'
;MTPNAALTENVKLAVTAAPSDLAVSLSGTMLLVDAAQTPAGTYAVTVTGTAAGLTRQATVQVSVSPAPAQVSGVELKASRAALQAGQSLDLQATVSGSGAYQTGVTWDVKGDTPDLTAQLSDRGNGSAGLSVPVSAPGGTLTVTARSVQDPTRQAQVQIPVQAAPQPQTVELTVPAAGVSLVSGGSAALAYQGPVRGVSLVQPSALVSRVEMQQTSAQSGQVVLTAGTQAGSGSVSLAFELADGSRLTRNVPVTVQVPAAPPQTPPAPTPPAPTPPAPPTGPSGYTWYPESNRAASADELEILRLTNEARARGATCGTTPYAPAPALRWNDQLAHASRNHTLDMGKRGYFDHTTPEGVPFSDRITGAGYLWRTAGENIAAGQPSPAAVVDGWLKSPGHCTNIMNPAFTELGVGAVTVAGSPYRLYWGQNFGTPR
;
A
#
# COMPACT_ATOMS: atom_id res chain seq x y z
N MET A 1 -70.69 97.55 -6.86
CA MET A 1 -69.63 96.65 -6.38
C MET A 1 -69.37 95.64 -7.48
N THR A 2 -68.31 95.84 -8.27
CA THR A 2 -67.79 94.82 -9.18
C THR A 2 -67.28 93.64 -8.34
N PRO A 3 -67.65 92.39 -8.64
CA PRO A 3 -67.05 91.23 -7.98
C PRO A 3 -65.55 91.24 -8.26
N ASN A 4 -64.77 91.13 -7.20
CA ASN A 4 -63.31 91.10 -7.25
C ASN A 4 -62.88 89.85 -8.06
N ALA A 5 -62.39 90.06 -9.28
CA ALA A 5 -61.95 89.00 -10.19
C ALA A 5 -60.70 88.23 -9.70
N ALA A 6 -60.18 88.56 -8.51
CA ALA A 6 -59.01 87.95 -7.91
C ALA A 6 -59.27 86.61 -7.17
N LEU A 7 -60.51 86.09 -7.17
CA LEU A 7 -60.85 84.86 -6.42
C LEU A 7 -61.10 83.62 -7.29
N THR A 8 -60.87 83.67 -8.60
CA THR A 8 -61.03 82.52 -9.52
C THR A 8 -59.71 81.93 -10.00
N GLU A 9 -58.56 82.38 -9.47
CA GLU A 9 -57.29 81.75 -9.86
C GLU A 9 -57.15 80.39 -9.17
N ASN A 10 -57.25 79.33 -9.96
CA ASN A 10 -57.07 77.96 -9.49
C ASN A 10 -55.67 77.81 -8.87
N VAL A 11 -55.61 77.29 -7.64
CA VAL A 11 -54.35 77.04 -6.93
C VAL A 11 -53.49 76.07 -7.73
N LYS A 12 -52.29 76.50 -8.12
CA LYS A 12 -51.27 75.60 -8.69
C LYS A 12 -50.53 74.92 -7.54
N LEU A 13 -50.54 73.59 -7.54
CA LEU A 13 -49.81 72.79 -6.55
C LEU A 13 -48.56 72.17 -7.20
N ALA A 14 -47.45 72.23 -6.48
CA ALA A 14 -46.22 71.50 -6.77
C ALA A 14 -45.81 70.69 -5.55
N VAL A 15 -45.12 69.57 -5.76
CA VAL A 15 -44.59 68.72 -4.69
C VAL A 15 -43.14 68.38 -4.95
N THR A 16 -42.32 68.42 -3.90
CA THR A 16 -40.91 68.03 -3.92
C THR A 16 -40.59 67.20 -2.69
N ALA A 17 -39.68 66.22 -2.82
CA ALA A 17 -39.12 65.48 -1.69
C ALA A 17 -37.63 65.79 -1.52
N ALA A 18 -37.16 65.80 -0.27
CA ALA A 18 -35.76 65.94 0.08
C ALA A 18 -35.35 64.83 1.07
N PRO A 19 -34.30 64.02 0.77
CA PRO A 19 -33.57 63.98 -0.50
C PRO A 19 -34.44 63.49 -1.69
N SER A 20 -34.01 63.77 -2.93
CA SER A 20 -34.84 63.66 -4.15
C SER A 20 -35.06 62.23 -4.67
N ASP A 21 -34.59 61.25 -3.92
CA ASP A 21 -34.68 59.81 -4.15
C ASP A 21 -36.04 59.21 -3.72
N LEU A 22 -36.91 59.99 -3.07
CA LEU A 22 -38.32 59.64 -2.88
C LEU A 22 -39.19 60.22 -4.01
N ALA A 23 -39.82 59.33 -4.79
CA ALA A 23 -40.72 59.74 -5.86
C ALA A 23 -42.07 60.19 -5.27
N VAL A 24 -42.43 61.44 -5.52
CA VAL A 24 -43.69 62.06 -5.05
C VAL A 24 -44.43 62.73 -6.18
N SER A 25 -45.76 62.60 -6.22
CA SER A 25 -46.62 63.29 -7.18
C SER A 25 -47.96 63.65 -6.55
N LEU A 26 -48.73 64.51 -7.22
CA LEU A 26 -50.07 64.91 -6.78
C LEU A 26 -51.11 64.38 -7.77
N SER A 27 -52.20 63.82 -7.26
CA SER A 27 -53.39 63.46 -8.02
C SER A 27 -54.61 64.10 -7.37
N GLY A 28 -55.05 65.24 -7.94
CA GLY A 28 -56.04 66.11 -7.31
C GLY A 28 -55.54 66.65 -5.96
N THR A 29 -56.23 66.30 -4.88
CA THR A 29 -55.85 66.65 -3.50
C THR A 29 -55.03 65.56 -2.79
N MET A 30 -54.78 64.42 -3.44
CA MET A 30 -53.98 63.34 -2.86
C MET A 30 -52.50 63.49 -3.20
N LEU A 31 -51.66 63.31 -2.17
CA LEU A 31 -50.23 63.06 -2.32
C LEU A 31 -50.02 61.57 -2.59
N LEU A 32 -49.37 61.26 -3.71
CA LEU A 32 -48.92 59.91 -4.05
C LEU A 32 -47.42 59.81 -3.76
N VAL A 33 -47.03 58.76 -3.04
CA VAL A 33 -45.65 58.47 -2.69
C VAL A 33 -45.30 57.08 -3.22
N ASP A 34 -44.29 56.98 -4.07
CA ASP A 34 -43.72 55.71 -4.51
C ASP A 34 -42.37 55.50 -3.83
N ALA A 35 -42.32 54.51 -2.94
CA ALA A 35 -41.15 54.17 -2.15
C ALA A 35 -40.53 52.82 -2.57
N ALA A 36 -40.94 52.22 -3.70
CA ALA A 36 -40.59 50.85 -4.06
C ALA A 36 -39.08 50.60 -4.22
N GLN A 37 -38.31 51.64 -4.56
CA GLN A 37 -36.84 51.60 -4.72
C GLN A 37 -36.12 52.67 -3.88
N THR A 38 -36.85 53.34 -2.99
CA THR A 38 -36.31 54.42 -2.16
C THR A 38 -35.59 53.83 -0.95
N PRO A 39 -34.35 54.26 -0.64
CA PRO A 39 -33.65 53.85 0.57
C PRO A 39 -34.45 54.11 1.86
N ALA A 40 -34.13 53.35 2.90
CA ALA A 40 -34.69 53.63 4.23
C ALA A 40 -34.22 55.01 4.71
N GLY A 41 -35.15 55.84 5.18
CA GLY A 41 -34.81 57.20 5.55
C GLY A 41 -36.02 58.04 5.91
N THR A 42 -35.76 59.25 6.39
CA THR A 42 -36.80 60.26 6.58
C THR A 42 -36.69 61.30 5.48
N TYR A 43 -37.81 61.55 4.82
CA TYR A 43 -37.92 62.41 3.67
C TYR A 43 -38.86 63.57 3.97
N ALA A 44 -38.39 64.79 3.76
CA ALA A 44 -39.24 65.97 3.86
C ALA A 44 -39.99 66.13 2.53
N VAL A 45 -41.31 65.96 2.54
CA VAL A 45 -42.17 66.22 1.38
C VAL A 45 -42.83 67.58 1.54
N THR A 46 -42.48 68.51 0.66
CA THR A 46 -43.00 69.88 0.67
C THR A 46 -44.00 70.07 -0.46
N VAL A 47 -45.24 70.40 -0.10
CA VAL A 47 -46.27 70.83 -1.05
C VAL A 47 -46.26 72.36 -1.08
N THR A 48 -46.09 72.91 -2.29
CA THR A 48 -46.08 74.35 -2.54
C THR A 48 -47.33 74.72 -3.33
N GLY A 49 -48.22 75.52 -2.73
CA GLY A 49 -49.38 76.09 -3.40
C GLY A 49 -49.13 77.54 -3.80
N THR A 50 -49.42 77.90 -5.05
CA THR A 50 -49.28 79.27 -5.57
C THR A 50 -50.57 79.73 -6.24
N ALA A 51 -51.09 80.89 -5.82
CA ALA A 51 -52.24 81.57 -6.43
C ALA A 51 -52.16 83.07 -6.14
N ALA A 52 -52.56 83.92 -7.09
CA ALA A 52 -52.62 85.37 -6.94
C ALA A 52 -51.34 86.01 -6.37
N GLY A 53 -50.17 85.52 -6.79
CA GLY A 53 -48.86 85.99 -6.32
C GLY A 53 -48.47 85.57 -4.89
N LEU A 54 -49.29 84.78 -4.21
CA LEU A 54 -49.02 84.23 -2.88
C LEU A 54 -48.55 82.78 -2.99
N THR A 55 -47.48 82.46 -2.28
CA THR A 55 -46.97 81.09 -2.14
C THR A 55 -47.10 80.64 -0.69
N ARG A 56 -47.67 79.46 -0.48
CA ARG A 56 -47.69 78.79 0.82
C ARG A 56 -47.09 77.41 0.69
N GLN A 57 -46.36 77.00 1.72
CA GLN A 57 -45.75 75.67 1.78
C GLN A 57 -46.22 74.93 3.01
N ALA A 58 -46.41 73.63 2.85
CA ALA A 58 -46.59 72.70 3.94
C ALA A 58 -45.58 71.56 3.75
N THR A 59 -44.84 71.24 4.80
CA THR A 59 -43.87 70.14 4.79
C THR A 59 -44.35 69.04 5.72
N VAL A 60 -44.38 67.82 5.21
CA VAL A 60 -44.66 66.60 5.97
C VAL A 60 -43.41 65.71 5.96
N GLN A 61 -43.15 65.04 7.07
CA GLN A 61 -42.09 64.04 7.14
C GLN A 61 -42.66 62.68 6.75
N VAL A 62 -42.07 62.06 5.73
CA VAL A 62 -42.39 60.71 5.27
C VAL A 62 -41.21 59.82 5.64
N SER A 63 -41.45 58.84 6.51
CA SER A 63 -40.44 57.83 6.83
C SER A 63 -40.62 56.63 5.90
N VAL A 64 -39.59 56.33 5.11
CA VAL A 64 -39.48 55.06 4.38
C VAL A 64 -38.78 54.07 5.30
N SER A 65 -39.53 53.06 5.72
CA SER A 65 -38.96 51.96 6.50
C SER A 65 -38.06 51.10 5.60
N PRO A 66 -36.97 50.52 6.14
CA PRO A 66 -36.19 49.56 5.38
C PRO A 66 -37.07 48.43 4.87
N ALA A 67 -36.80 47.99 3.63
CA ALA A 67 -37.45 46.82 3.07
C ALA A 67 -37.35 45.68 4.09
N PRO A 68 -38.46 44.96 4.35
CA PRO A 68 -38.44 43.84 5.28
C PRO A 68 -37.29 42.91 4.91
N ALA A 69 -36.46 42.53 5.88
CA ALA A 69 -35.40 41.57 5.61
C ALA A 69 -36.03 40.26 5.16
N GLN A 70 -35.65 39.76 3.97
CA GLN A 70 -36.22 38.55 3.37
C GLN A 70 -35.10 37.60 2.98
N VAL A 71 -35.27 36.32 3.30
CA VAL A 71 -34.38 35.24 2.86
C VAL A 71 -34.96 34.63 1.58
N SER A 72 -34.21 34.72 0.48
CA SER A 72 -34.62 34.17 -0.82
C SER A 72 -34.25 32.69 -0.97
N GLY A 73 -33.19 32.23 -0.33
CA GLY A 73 -32.78 30.83 -0.44
C GLY A 73 -31.52 30.47 0.34
N VAL A 74 -31.30 29.17 0.48
CA VAL A 74 -30.08 28.58 1.03
C VAL A 74 -29.49 27.66 -0.04
N GLU A 75 -28.18 27.71 -0.23
CA GLU A 75 -27.42 26.74 -1.01
C GLU A 75 -26.49 25.97 -0.07
N LEU A 76 -26.33 24.66 -0.28
CA LEU A 76 -25.45 23.81 0.53
C LEU A 76 -24.53 22.99 -0.38
N LYS A 77 -23.23 23.07 -0.14
CA LYS A 77 -22.18 22.31 -0.85
C LYS A 77 -21.36 21.48 0.12
N ALA A 78 -21.08 20.24 -0.27
CA ALA A 78 -20.11 19.39 0.40
C ALA A 78 -18.80 19.39 -0.40
N SER A 79 -17.67 19.38 0.29
CA SER A 79 -16.32 19.31 -0.31
C SER A 79 -16.06 18.00 -1.07
N ARG A 80 -16.87 16.96 -0.83
CA ARG A 80 -16.80 15.66 -1.49
C ARG A 80 -18.17 15.00 -1.54
N ALA A 81 -18.37 14.14 -2.52
CA ALA A 81 -19.68 13.55 -2.81
C ALA A 81 -20.06 12.36 -1.90
N ALA A 82 -19.08 11.72 -1.24
CA ALA A 82 -19.30 10.55 -0.39
C ALA A 82 -18.24 10.44 0.72
N LEU A 83 -18.54 9.62 1.73
CA LEU A 83 -17.64 9.31 2.86
C LEU A 83 -17.49 7.80 3.06
N GLN A 84 -16.34 7.39 3.59
CA GLN A 84 -16.22 6.12 4.32
C GLN A 84 -16.35 6.36 5.82
N ALA A 85 -16.87 5.40 6.57
CA ALA A 85 -16.93 5.47 8.03
C ALA A 85 -15.54 5.79 8.62
N GLY A 86 -15.49 6.72 9.58
CA GLY A 86 -14.25 7.25 10.13
C GLY A 86 -13.67 8.47 9.40
N GLN A 87 -14.22 8.84 8.24
CA GLN A 87 -13.78 10.03 7.50
C GLN A 87 -14.57 11.28 7.89
N SER A 88 -14.10 12.42 7.38
CA SER A 88 -14.75 13.72 7.56
C SER A 88 -14.75 14.52 6.26
N LEU A 89 -15.68 15.46 6.15
CA LEU A 89 -15.73 16.44 5.08
C LEU A 89 -16.15 17.82 5.59
N ASP A 90 -15.91 18.82 4.75
CA ASP A 90 -16.36 20.19 4.97
C ASP A 90 -17.64 20.49 4.20
N LEU A 91 -18.53 21.24 4.84
CA LEU A 91 -19.80 21.73 4.34
C LEU A 91 -19.76 23.27 4.28
N GLN A 92 -20.32 23.84 3.22
CA GLN A 92 -20.51 25.28 3.07
C GLN A 92 -21.96 25.56 2.69
N ALA A 93 -22.67 26.27 3.56
CA ALA A 93 -23.97 26.85 3.32
C ALA A 93 -23.84 28.34 2.97
N THR A 94 -24.65 28.81 2.02
CA THR A 94 -24.75 30.22 1.64
C THR A 94 -26.21 30.65 1.68
N VAL A 95 -26.51 31.70 2.45
CA VAL A 95 -27.86 32.29 2.54
C VAL A 95 -27.94 33.51 1.64
N SER A 96 -28.96 33.54 0.78
CA SER A 96 -29.28 34.66 -0.11
C SER A 96 -30.54 35.36 0.35
N GLY A 97 -30.64 36.67 0.12
CA GLY A 97 -31.78 37.48 0.53
C GLY A 97 -31.71 38.92 0.06
N SER A 98 -32.66 39.74 0.51
CA SER A 98 -32.71 41.17 0.28
C SER A 98 -32.94 41.94 1.58
N GLY A 99 -32.53 43.21 1.61
CA GLY A 99 -32.50 44.01 2.84
C GLY A 99 -31.41 43.54 3.82
N ALA A 100 -31.55 43.88 5.10
CA ALA A 100 -30.61 43.49 6.14
C ALA A 100 -30.97 42.11 6.73
N TYR A 101 -30.63 41.03 6.02
CA TYR A 101 -30.92 39.66 6.44
C TYR A 101 -29.72 38.99 7.13
N GLN A 102 -30.01 37.98 7.96
CA GLN A 102 -29.00 37.16 8.65
C GLN A 102 -28.50 36.03 7.74
N THR A 103 -27.19 35.82 7.73
CA THR A 103 -26.54 34.75 6.94
C THR A 103 -26.31 33.47 7.75
N GLY A 104 -26.67 33.46 9.03
CA GLY A 104 -26.53 32.30 9.90
C GLY A 104 -27.44 31.16 9.46
N VAL A 105 -26.95 29.94 9.64
CA VAL A 105 -27.72 28.71 9.44
C VAL A 105 -27.68 27.86 10.70
N THR A 106 -28.73 27.08 10.90
CA THR A 106 -28.73 25.94 11.81
C THR A 106 -28.48 24.68 11.01
N TRP A 107 -27.76 23.75 11.61
CA TRP A 107 -27.36 22.49 10.98
C TRP A 107 -28.12 21.33 11.59
N ASP A 108 -28.54 20.41 10.74
CA ASP A 108 -29.19 19.16 11.12
C ASP A 108 -28.63 18.04 10.26
N VAL A 109 -28.41 16.86 10.84
CA VAL A 109 -27.96 15.67 10.11
C VAL A 109 -28.78 14.48 10.53
N LYS A 110 -29.26 13.73 9.53
CA LYS A 110 -30.07 12.54 9.76
C LYS A 110 -29.63 11.42 8.83
N GLY A 111 -29.33 10.26 9.40
CA GLY A 111 -29.19 9.02 8.66
C GLY A 111 -30.53 8.52 8.14
N ASP A 112 -30.53 7.85 6.99
CA ASP A 112 -31.66 7.07 6.50
C ASP A 112 -32.04 5.91 7.42
N THR A 113 -31.10 5.43 8.25
CA THR A 113 -31.31 4.48 9.34
C THR A 113 -31.01 5.10 10.71
N PRO A 114 -31.66 4.64 11.80
CA PRO A 114 -31.38 5.15 13.15
C PRO A 114 -29.93 4.96 13.61
N ASP A 115 -29.26 3.91 13.11
CA ASP A 115 -27.90 3.56 13.52
C ASP A 115 -26.82 4.36 12.77
N LEU A 116 -27.17 4.99 11.64
CA LEU A 116 -26.28 5.87 10.89
C LEU A 116 -26.27 7.27 11.50
N THR A 117 -25.34 7.49 12.42
CA THR A 117 -25.13 8.78 13.09
C THR A 117 -23.87 9.49 12.60
N ALA A 118 -23.85 10.81 12.70
CA ALA A 118 -22.70 11.64 12.36
C ALA A 118 -22.59 12.82 13.32
N GLN A 119 -21.39 13.34 13.49
CA GLN A 119 -21.11 14.53 14.30
C GLN A 119 -20.97 15.73 13.37
N LEU A 120 -21.73 16.78 13.66
CA LEU A 120 -21.60 18.09 13.03
C LEU A 120 -20.85 19.03 13.96
N SER A 121 -19.90 19.78 13.41
CA SER A 121 -19.14 20.81 14.11
C SER A 121 -19.31 22.12 13.36
N ASP A 122 -20.23 22.97 13.83
CA ASP A 122 -20.41 24.31 13.28
C ASP A 122 -19.15 25.15 13.53
N ARG A 123 -18.61 25.74 12.48
CA ARG A 123 -17.43 26.60 12.52
C ARG A 123 -17.79 28.08 12.31
N GLY A 124 -19.08 28.38 12.19
CA GLY A 124 -19.60 29.71 11.89
C GLY A 124 -19.50 30.07 10.41
N ASN A 125 -20.09 31.21 10.06
CA ASN A 125 -20.12 31.76 8.70
C ASN A 125 -20.59 30.77 7.61
N GLY A 126 -21.58 29.93 7.96
CA GLY A 126 -22.11 28.91 7.05
C GLY A 126 -21.16 27.75 6.78
N SER A 127 -20.06 27.60 7.53
CA SER A 127 -19.17 26.44 7.42
C SER A 127 -19.39 25.44 8.55
N ALA A 128 -19.45 24.16 8.24
CA ALA A 128 -19.45 23.09 9.23
C ALA A 128 -18.53 21.93 8.82
N GLY A 129 -17.97 21.24 9.81
CA GLY A 129 -17.35 19.93 9.63
C GLY A 129 -18.38 18.83 9.87
N LEU A 130 -18.39 17.81 9.02
CA LEU A 130 -19.14 16.58 9.23
C LEU A 130 -18.15 15.43 9.42
N SER A 131 -18.24 14.71 10.53
CA SER A 131 -17.45 13.51 10.78
C SER A 131 -18.35 12.31 11.07
N VAL A 132 -17.96 11.15 10.54
CA VAL A 132 -18.71 9.90 10.67
C VAL A 132 -17.92 8.95 11.57
N PRO A 133 -18.51 8.33 12.59
CA PRO A 133 -17.83 7.33 13.42
C PRO A 133 -17.26 6.18 12.60
N VAL A 134 -16.13 5.61 13.03
CA VAL A 134 -15.51 4.43 12.38
C VAL A 134 -16.43 3.21 12.35
N SER A 135 -17.39 3.12 13.27
CA SER A 135 -18.36 2.03 13.38
C SER A 135 -19.67 2.29 12.63
N ALA A 136 -19.79 3.40 11.90
CA ALA A 136 -21.04 3.74 11.23
C ALA A 136 -21.41 2.70 10.16
N PRO A 137 -22.68 2.27 10.07
CA PRO A 137 -23.15 1.40 9.00
C PRO A 137 -23.14 2.15 7.66
N GLY A 138 -23.32 1.40 6.56
CA GLY A 138 -23.49 1.98 5.24
C GLY A 138 -24.90 2.54 5.09
N GLY A 139 -25.03 3.63 4.35
CA GLY A 139 -26.31 4.30 4.12
C GLY A 139 -26.13 5.70 3.56
N THR A 140 -27.12 6.56 3.76
CA THR A 140 -27.10 7.94 3.28
C THR A 140 -27.37 8.91 4.43
N LEU A 141 -26.45 9.86 4.64
CA LEU A 141 -26.69 11.01 5.51
C LEU A 141 -27.37 12.11 4.72
N THR A 142 -28.47 12.64 5.24
CA THR A 142 -29.08 13.89 4.77
C THR A 142 -28.66 15.00 5.72
N VAL A 143 -27.84 15.93 5.21
CA VAL A 143 -27.49 17.14 5.95
C VAL A 143 -28.39 18.27 5.50
N THR A 144 -29.01 18.97 6.46
CA THR A 144 -29.87 20.12 6.22
C THR A 144 -29.23 21.37 6.81
N ALA A 145 -29.10 22.43 6.02
CA ALA A 145 -28.80 23.77 6.50
C ALA A 145 -30.08 24.62 6.40
N ARG A 146 -30.55 25.19 7.52
CA ARG A 146 -31.77 26.02 7.59
C ARG A 146 -31.40 27.42 8.01
N SER A 147 -31.93 28.45 7.34
CA SER A 147 -31.66 29.84 7.75
C SER A 147 -32.14 30.08 9.18
N VAL A 148 -31.32 30.80 9.98
CA VAL A 148 -31.69 31.20 11.35
C VAL A 148 -32.85 32.20 11.34
N GLN A 149 -32.91 33.06 10.32
CA GLN A 149 -33.96 34.08 10.20
C GLN A 149 -35.26 33.53 9.61
N ASP A 150 -35.19 32.64 8.61
CA ASP A 150 -36.36 32.00 8.00
C ASP A 150 -36.14 30.48 7.89
N PRO A 151 -36.55 29.70 8.91
CA PRO A 151 -36.38 28.25 8.93
C PRO A 151 -37.11 27.51 7.79
N THR A 152 -38.05 28.15 7.08
CA THR A 152 -38.70 27.56 5.89
C THR A 152 -37.76 27.52 4.68
N ARG A 153 -36.69 28.32 4.71
CA ARG A 153 -35.63 28.34 3.70
C ARG A 153 -34.50 27.43 4.14
N GLN A 154 -34.34 26.34 3.42
CA GLN A 154 -33.35 25.32 3.73
C GLN A 154 -32.78 24.68 2.46
N ALA A 155 -31.59 24.13 2.58
CA ALA A 155 -30.96 23.28 1.57
C ALA A 155 -30.56 21.94 2.19
N GLN A 156 -30.55 20.91 1.35
CA GLN A 156 -30.15 19.57 1.75
C GLN A 156 -29.11 19.01 0.79
N VAL A 157 -28.19 18.22 1.34
CA VAL A 157 -27.27 17.39 0.55
C VAL A 157 -27.33 15.97 1.08
N GLN A 158 -27.36 15.01 0.16
CA GLN A 158 -27.27 13.59 0.46
C GLN A 158 -25.81 13.14 0.31
N ILE A 159 -25.27 12.53 1.36
CA ILE A 159 -23.90 12.07 1.42
C ILE A 159 -23.95 10.56 1.64
N PRO A 160 -23.70 9.75 0.60
CA PRO A 160 -23.52 8.32 0.75
C PRO A 160 -22.35 8.04 1.69
N VAL A 161 -22.59 7.18 2.66
CA VAL A 161 -21.61 6.66 3.61
C VAL A 161 -21.42 5.18 3.30
N GLN A 162 -20.17 4.82 3.00
CA GLN A 162 -19.76 3.44 2.95
C GLN A 162 -19.37 3.00 4.37
N ALA A 163 -19.94 1.90 4.84
CA ALA A 163 -19.51 1.27 6.08
C ALA A 163 -17.99 1.04 6.02
N ALA A 164 -17.32 1.14 7.17
CA ALA A 164 -15.95 0.65 7.24
C ALA A 164 -15.98 -0.82 6.79
N PRO A 165 -15.02 -1.26 5.95
CA PRO A 165 -14.86 -2.67 5.68
C PRO A 165 -14.80 -3.42 7.01
N GLN A 166 -15.73 -4.33 7.25
CA GLN A 166 -15.69 -5.17 8.44
C GLN A 166 -14.33 -5.89 8.42
N PRO A 167 -13.55 -5.87 9.53
CA PRO A 167 -12.32 -6.62 9.60
C PRO A 167 -12.65 -8.07 9.28
N GLN A 168 -12.16 -8.55 8.14
CA GLN A 168 -12.36 -9.93 7.75
C GLN A 168 -11.67 -10.80 8.81
N THR A 169 -12.40 -11.74 9.41
CA THR A 169 -11.84 -12.64 10.41
C THR A 169 -11.50 -13.98 9.78
N VAL A 170 -10.47 -14.61 10.34
CA VAL A 170 -10.15 -16.02 10.05
C VAL A 170 -10.05 -16.74 11.38
N GLU A 171 -10.90 -17.75 11.53
CA GLU A 171 -10.82 -18.72 12.61
C GLU A 171 -10.07 -19.95 12.09
N LEU A 172 -9.06 -20.37 12.84
CA LEU A 172 -8.26 -21.56 12.56
C LEU A 172 -8.46 -22.54 13.70
N THR A 173 -9.01 -23.71 13.41
CA THR A 173 -9.26 -24.74 14.42
C THR A 173 -7.97 -25.51 14.67
N VAL A 174 -7.26 -25.14 15.73
CA VAL A 174 -6.04 -25.81 16.17
C VAL A 174 -6.35 -26.73 17.36
N PRO A 175 -5.92 -28.01 17.35
CA PRO A 175 -6.07 -28.88 18.50
C PRO A 175 -5.42 -28.29 19.75
N ALA A 176 -6.00 -28.52 20.93
CA ALA A 176 -5.46 -27.98 22.20
C ALA A 176 -4.02 -28.45 22.49
N ALA A 177 -3.65 -29.66 22.05
CA ALA A 177 -2.30 -30.20 22.16
C ALA A 177 -1.32 -29.67 21.08
N GLY A 178 -1.78 -28.79 20.19
CA GLY A 178 -1.08 -28.41 18.98
C GLY A 178 -1.12 -29.48 17.89
N VAL A 179 -0.42 -29.21 16.79
CA VAL A 179 -0.37 -30.11 15.64
C VAL A 179 0.80 -31.06 15.79
N SER A 180 0.52 -32.36 15.84
CA SER A 180 1.56 -33.40 15.84
C SER A 180 1.70 -33.98 14.44
N LEU A 181 2.94 -34.02 13.94
CA LEU A 181 3.29 -34.54 12.63
C LEU A 181 4.42 -35.57 12.76
N VAL A 182 4.44 -36.53 11.86
CA VAL A 182 5.62 -37.38 11.64
C VAL A 182 6.45 -36.74 10.52
N SER A 183 7.78 -36.88 10.56
CA SER A 183 8.68 -36.40 9.52
C SER A 183 8.21 -36.86 8.13
N GLY A 184 8.03 -35.92 7.21
CA GLY A 184 7.46 -36.15 5.86
C GLY A 184 5.94 -36.32 5.79
N GLY A 185 5.23 -36.31 6.93
CA GLY A 185 3.78 -36.37 7.01
C GLY A 185 3.10 -35.00 6.90
N SER A 186 1.77 -35.00 6.84
CA SER A 186 0.97 -33.78 6.79
C SER A 186 -0.23 -33.83 7.73
N ALA A 187 -0.66 -32.67 8.22
CA ALA A 187 -1.88 -32.51 9.00
C ALA A 187 -2.69 -31.33 8.45
N ALA A 188 -4.01 -31.47 8.46
CA ALA A 188 -4.93 -30.46 7.99
C ALA A 188 -5.60 -29.74 9.17
N LEU A 189 -5.62 -28.41 9.10
CA LEU A 189 -6.34 -27.55 10.04
C LEU A 189 -7.52 -26.91 9.33
N ALA A 190 -8.72 -27.10 9.86
CA ALA A 190 -9.90 -26.42 9.32
C ALA A 190 -9.80 -24.92 9.59
N TYR A 191 -10.22 -24.11 8.61
CA TYR A 191 -10.41 -22.68 8.81
C TYR A 191 -11.80 -22.24 8.33
N GLN A 192 -12.28 -21.15 8.94
CA GLN A 192 -13.46 -20.41 8.51
C GLN A 192 -13.11 -18.95 8.28
N GLY A 193 -13.57 -18.39 7.16
CA GLY A 193 -13.33 -17.02 6.73
C GLY A 193 -12.93 -16.91 5.25
N PRO A 194 -12.95 -15.69 4.68
CA PRO A 194 -12.74 -15.47 3.26
C PRO A 194 -11.25 -15.36 2.94
N VAL A 195 -10.56 -16.49 2.95
CA VAL A 195 -9.12 -16.57 2.71
C VAL A 195 -8.84 -16.83 1.23
N ARG A 196 -7.93 -16.06 0.62
CA ARG A 196 -7.42 -16.25 -0.75
C ARG A 196 -6.08 -16.97 -0.81
N GLY A 197 -5.23 -16.81 0.21
CA GLY A 197 -3.90 -17.41 0.24
C GLY A 197 -3.41 -17.65 1.67
N VAL A 198 -2.46 -18.57 1.82
CA VAL A 198 -1.79 -18.83 3.10
C VAL A 198 -0.30 -19.04 2.83
N SER A 199 0.54 -18.53 3.72
CA SER A 199 2.00 -18.64 3.62
C SER A 199 2.63 -18.72 5.02
N LEU A 200 3.86 -19.19 5.11
CA LEU A 200 4.65 -19.04 6.34
C LEU A 200 5.21 -17.63 6.41
N VAL A 201 5.07 -16.96 7.56
CA VAL A 201 5.65 -15.63 7.78
C VAL A 201 7.18 -15.67 7.69
N GLN A 202 7.78 -16.75 8.19
CA GLN A 202 9.22 -17.01 8.12
C GLN A 202 9.46 -18.50 7.86
N PRO A 203 10.53 -18.86 7.15
CA PRO A 203 10.90 -20.26 6.97
C PRO A 203 11.10 -20.96 8.32
N SER A 204 10.50 -22.14 8.49
CA SER A 204 10.65 -22.95 9.70
C SER A 204 11.17 -24.34 9.34
N ALA A 205 12.08 -24.88 10.15
CA ALA A 205 12.57 -26.24 10.00
C ALA A 205 11.51 -27.30 10.36
N LEU A 206 10.45 -26.91 11.09
CA LEU A 206 9.38 -27.81 11.54
C LEU A 206 8.27 -27.98 10.50
N VAL A 207 7.97 -26.94 9.72
CA VAL A 207 6.94 -26.98 8.65
C VAL A 207 7.60 -26.56 7.36
N SER A 208 7.73 -27.51 6.43
CA SER A 208 8.39 -27.32 5.14
C SER A 208 7.46 -26.70 4.11
N ARG A 209 6.15 -26.91 4.26
CA ARG A 209 5.14 -26.46 3.31
C ARG A 209 3.81 -26.19 3.99
N VAL A 210 3.11 -25.19 3.46
CA VAL A 210 1.73 -24.88 3.82
C VAL A 210 0.94 -24.77 2.53
N GLU A 211 -0.13 -25.53 2.42
CA GLU A 211 -1.06 -25.49 1.29
C GLU A 211 -2.46 -25.16 1.79
N MET A 212 -3.23 -24.45 0.96
CA MET A 212 -4.65 -24.23 1.20
C MET A 212 -5.47 -25.13 0.31
N GLN A 213 -6.46 -25.79 0.90
CA GLN A 213 -7.49 -26.54 0.20
C GLN A 213 -8.84 -25.90 0.53
N GLN A 214 -9.32 -25.02 -0.35
CA GLN A 214 -10.63 -24.40 -0.20
C GLN A 214 -11.74 -25.41 -0.47
N THR A 215 -12.74 -25.45 0.41
CA THR A 215 -13.98 -26.20 0.19
C THR A 215 -15.14 -25.28 -0.16
N SER A 216 -15.06 -24.01 0.23
CA SER A 216 -15.98 -22.95 -0.18
C SER A 216 -15.30 -21.58 -0.16
N ALA A 217 -16.01 -20.53 -0.55
CA ALA A 217 -15.54 -19.15 -0.42
C ALA A 217 -15.29 -18.71 1.04
N GLN A 218 -15.80 -19.46 2.02
CA GLN A 218 -15.75 -19.11 3.45
C GLN A 218 -15.15 -20.21 4.33
N SER A 219 -14.67 -21.31 3.76
CA SER A 219 -14.12 -22.43 4.53
C SER A 219 -13.17 -23.29 3.73
N GLY A 220 -12.30 -23.98 4.44
CA GLY A 220 -11.34 -24.92 3.84
C GLY A 220 -10.44 -25.54 4.89
N GLN A 221 -9.34 -26.10 4.41
CA GLN A 221 -8.27 -26.63 5.24
C GLN A 221 -6.93 -25.99 4.87
N VAL A 222 -6.11 -25.74 5.89
CA VAL A 222 -4.68 -25.47 5.75
C VAL A 222 -3.94 -26.76 6.03
N VAL A 223 -3.25 -27.29 5.03
CA VAL A 223 -2.43 -28.49 5.15
C VAL A 223 -1.00 -28.08 5.46
N LEU A 224 -0.52 -28.48 6.63
CA LEU A 224 0.86 -28.32 7.07
C LEU A 224 1.62 -29.61 6.75
N THR A 225 2.72 -29.50 6.01
CA THR A 225 3.64 -30.62 5.78
C THR A 225 4.86 -30.48 6.67
N ALA A 226 5.20 -31.54 7.40
CA ALA A 226 6.35 -31.56 8.28
C ALA A 226 7.65 -31.35 7.51
N GLY A 227 8.58 -30.63 8.14
CA GLY A 227 9.99 -30.67 7.78
C GLY A 227 10.63 -32.01 8.18
N THR A 228 11.91 -32.15 7.88
CA THR A 228 12.69 -33.36 8.19
C THR A 228 13.32 -33.35 9.57
N GLN A 229 13.31 -32.19 10.26
CA GLN A 229 13.86 -32.06 11.60
C GLN A 229 12.83 -32.45 12.66
N ALA A 230 13.24 -33.32 13.59
CA ALA A 230 12.48 -33.55 14.82
C ALA A 230 12.54 -32.30 15.71
N GLY A 231 11.44 -31.96 16.37
CA GLY A 231 11.40 -30.85 17.32
C GLY A 231 9.99 -30.36 17.58
N SER A 232 9.87 -29.47 18.56
CA SER A 232 8.63 -28.76 18.88
C SER A 232 8.85 -27.26 18.84
N GLY A 233 7.84 -26.51 18.43
CA GLY A 233 7.92 -25.06 18.30
C GLY A 233 6.59 -24.47 17.84
N SER A 234 6.61 -23.20 17.45
CA SER A 234 5.44 -22.51 16.91
C SER A 234 5.78 -21.96 15.53
N VAL A 235 4.86 -22.09 14.58
CA VAL A 235 4.98 -21.52 13.24
C VAL A 235 3.92 -20.45 13.03
N SER A 236 4.30 -19.36 12.39
CA SER A 236 3.39 -18.25 12.08
C SER A 236 2.88 -18.37 10.65
N LEU A 237 1.57 -18.54 10.50
CA LEU A 237 0.87 -18.58 9.22
C LEU A 237 0.31 -17.19 8.90
N ALA A 238 0.63 -16.65 7.72
CA ALA A 238 0.03 -15.46 7.16
C ALA A 238 -1.08 -15.82 6.18
N PHE A 239 -2.31 -15.43 6.51
CA PHE A 239 -3.51 -15.56 5.71
C PHE A 239 -3.72 -14.27 4.90
N GLU A 240 -3.85 -14.38 3.59
CA GLU A 240 -4.29 -13.30 2.71
C GLU A 240 -5.80 -13.40 2.53
N LEU A 241 -6.53 -12.33 2.81
CA LEU A 241 -7.99 -12.31 2.80
C LEU A 241 -8.55 -11.80 1.48
N ALA A 242 -9.86 -11.97 1.27
CA ALA A 242 -10.52 -11.59 0.03
C ALA A 242 -10.45 -10.09 -0.29
N ASP A 243 -10.30 -9.24 0.72
CA ASP A 243 -10.12 -7.80 0.61
C ASP A 243 -8.64 -7.38 0.43
N GLY A 244 -7.71 -8.34 0.38
CA GLY A 244 -6.27 -8.10 0.24
C GLY A 244 -5.53 -7.85 1.56
N SER A 245 -6.22 -7.81 2.69
CA SER A 245 -5.58 -7.69 4.00
C SER A 245 -4.86 -8.99 4.41
N ARG A 246 -3.90 -8.89 5.35
CA ARG A 246 -3.11 -10.02 5.86
C ARG A 246 -3.35 -10.21 7.35
N LEU A 247 -3.64 -11.45 7.77
CA LEU A 247 -3.73 -11.86 9.18
C LEU A 247 -2.71 -12.93 9.52
N THR A 248 -2.10 -12.85 10.70
CA THR A 248 -1.18 -13.87 11.18
C THR A 248 -1.80 -14.72 12.29
N ARG A 249 -1.55 -16.04 12.28
CA ARG A 249 -1.86 -16.98 13.36
C ARG A 249 -0.66 -17.84 13.70
N ASN A 250 -0.37 -17.99 14.99
CA ASN A 250 0.68 -18.86 15.48
C ASN A 250 0.10 -20.24 15.77
N VAL A 251 0.72 -21.28 15.24
CA VAL A 251 0.31 -22.67 15.38
C VAL A 251 1.44 -23.44 16.07
N PRO A 252 1.23 -23.99 17.27
CA PRO A 252 2.18 -24.90 17.88
C PRO A 252 2.24 -26.21 17.09
N VAL A 253 3.46 -26.63 16.72
CA VAL A 253 3.72 -27.82 15.92
C VAL A 253 4.81 -28.66 16.59
N THR A 254 4.61 -29.97 16.60
CA THR A 254 5.61 -30.96 17.00
C THR A 254 5.83 -31.95 15.85
N VAL A 255 7.08 -32.15 15.46
CA VAL A 255 7.48 -33.13 14.45
C VAL A 255 8.27 -34.26 15.10
N GLN A 256 7.82 -35.50 14.91
CA GLN A 256 8.51 -36.70 15.36
C GLN A 256 9.19 -37.41 14.18
N VAL A 257 10.44 -37.82 14.34
CA VAL A 257 11.14 -38.68 13.37
C VAL A 257 10.98 -40.13 13.83
N PRO A 258 10.56 -41.07 12.94
CA PRO A 258 10.51 -42.49 13.29
C PRO A 258 11.89 -43.00 13.72
N ALA A 259 11.95 -43.71 14.84
CA ALA A 259 13.20 -44.29 15.34
C ALA A 259 13.75 -45.31 14.32
N ALA A 260 15.03 -45.15 13.95
CA ALA A 260 15.72 -46.11 13.09
C ALA A 260 15.90 -47.45 13.82
N PRO A 261 15.79 -48.61 13.13
CA PRO A 261 16.03 -49.90 13.75
C PRO A 261 17.50 -50.04 14.22
N PRO A 262 17.79 -50.81 15.28
CA PRO A 262 19.12 -50.87 15.87
C PRO A 262 20.14 -51.50 14.92
N GLN A 263 21.28 -50.84 14.68
CA GLN A 263 22.43 -51.42 13.96
C GLN A 263 23.54 -51.83 14.92
N THR A 264 24.18 -52.96 14.63
CA THR A 264 25.27 -53.56 15.42
C THR A 264 26.61 -52.83 15.22
N PRO A 265 27.50 -52.77 16.24
CA PRO A 265 28.71 -51.93 16.19
C PRO A 265 29.87 -52.59 15.43
N PRO A 266 30.68 -51.83 14.66
CA PRO A 266 31.95 -52.31 14.10
C PRO A 266 33.16 -52.08 15.04
N ALA A 267 34.20 -52.89 14.85
CA ALA A 267 35.44 -52.99 15.65
C ALA A 267 36.42 -51.79 15.46
N PRO A 268 37.37 -51.56 16.40
CA PRO A 268 38.18 -50.33 16.44
C PRO A 268 39.35 -50.36 15.43
N THR A 269 39.67 -49.20 14.83
CA THR A 269 40.72 -49.03 13.81
C THR A 269 41.93 -48.20 14.36
N PRO A 270 43.18 -48.46 13.93
CA PRO A 270 44.42 -47.83 14.44
C PRO A 270 44.64 -46.37 13.97
N PRO A 271 45.67 -45.64 14.48
CA PRO A 271 45.84 -44.20 14.25
C PRO A 271 46.16 -43.86 12.79
N ALA A 272 45.60 -42.73 12.35
CA ALA A 272 45.57 -42.27 10.96
C ALA A 272 46.97 -41.96 10.38
N PRO A 273 47.27 -42.36 9.13
CA PRO A 273 48.49 -41.98 8.43
C PRO A 273 48.38 -40.54 7.88
N THR A 274 49.54 -39.89 7.78
CA THR A 274 49.76 -38.56 7.20
C THR A 274 49.17 -38.44 5.79
N PRO A 275 48.52 -37.32 5.40
CA PRO A 275 47.90 -37.17 4.09
C PRO A 275 48.93 -37.31 2.95
N PRO A 276 48.60 -38.02 1.86
CA PRO A 276 49.46 -38.08 0.68
C PRO A 276 49.53 -36.71 -0.02
N ALA A 277 50.66 -36.45 -0.68
CA ALA A 277 50.86 -35.25 -1.49
C ALA A 277 49.76 -35.12 -2.57
N PRO A 278 49.30 -33.90 -2.90
CA PRO A 278 48.22 -33.70 -3.86
C PRO A 278 48.62 -34.26 -5.24
N PRO A 279 47.69 -34.89 -5.98
CA PRO A 279 47.97 -35.38 -7.32
C PRO A 279 48.42 -34.21 -8.20
N THR A 280 49.47 -34.44 -9.00
CA THR A 280 49.87 -33.50 -10.06
C THR A 280 48.67 -33.27 -10.96
N GLY A 281 48.17 -32.03 -11.04
CA GLY A 281 47.00 -31.68 -11.85
C GLY A 281 47.16 -32.04 -13.34
N PRO A 282 46.09 -31.90 -14.15
CA PRO A 282 46.12 -32.29 -15.55
C PRO A 282 47.28 -31.64 -16.32
N SER A 283 47.99 -32.44 -17.14
CA SER A 283 49.14 -31.97 -17.92
C SER A 283 48.74 -30.83 -18.85
N GLY A 284 49.48 -29.70 -18.78
CA GLY A 284 49.21 -28.50 -19.59
C GLY A 284 48.27 -27.49 -18.92
N TYR A 285 47.72 -27.77 -17.74
CA TYR A 285 46.92 -26.82 -16.97
C TYR A 285 47.80 -25.98 -16.02
N THR A 286 47.70 -24.65 -16.12
CA THR A 286 48.49 -23.74 -15.28
C THR A 286 47.80 -23.50 -13.94
N TRP A 287 48.48 -23.81 -12.85
CA TRP A 287 48.05 -23.46 -11.49
C TRP A 287 48.67 -22.14 -11.04
N TYR A 288 47.84 -21.18 -10.68
CA TYR A 288 48.22 -19.88 -10.15
C TYR A 288 48.32 -19.93 -8.63
N PRO A 289 49.45 -19.56 -8.00
CA PRO A 289 49.61 -19.61 -6.55
C PRO A 289 48.52 -18.84 -5.78
N GLU A 290 48.04 -17.71 -6.30
CA GLU A 290 47.00 -16.90 -5.65
C GLU A 290 45.62 -17.57 -5.58
N SER A 291 45.41 -18.68 -6.30
CA SER A 291 44.16 -19.44 -6.24
C SER A 291 44.03 -20.29 -4.98
N ASN A 292 45.15 -20.60 -4.29
CA ASN A 292 45.16 -21.35 -3.04
C ASN A 292 45.14 -20.39 -1.83
N ARG A 293 43.95 -19.87 -1.51
CA ARG A 293 43.74 -18.93 -0.41
C ARG A 293 42.45 -19.23 0.36
N ALA A 294 42.33 -18.63 1.54
CA ALA A 294 41.08 -18.64 2.30
C ALA A 294 39.93 -17.95 1.52
N ALA A 295 38.69 -18.28 1.89
CA ALA A 295 37.49 -17.66 1.37
C ALA A 295 37.47 -16.14 1.60
N SER A 296 37.16 -15.39 0.54
CA SER A 296 36.89 -13.96 0.60
C SER A 296 35.43 -13.70 1.00
N ALA A 297 35.13 -12.47 1.42
CA ALA A 297 33.77 -12.06 1.75
C ALA A 297 32.80 -12.25 0.56
N ASP A 298 33.23 -11.91 -0.65
CA ASP A 298 32.40 -12.07 -1.85
C ASP A 298 32.07 -13.54 -2.14
N GLU A 299 33.03 -14.45 -1.92
CA GLU A 299 32.83 -15.90 -2.13
C GLU A 299 31.86 -16.49 -1.09
N LEU A 300 31.96 -16.08 0.17
CA LEU A 300 31.05 -16.50 1.23
C LEU A 300 29.64 -15.91 1.03
N GLU A 301 29.54 -14.68 0.51
CA GLU A 301 28.26 -14.08 0.17
C GLU A 301 27.59 -14.80 -1.01
N ILE A 302 28.36 -15.20 -2.04
CA ILE A 302 27.84 -16.06 -3.13
C ILE A 302 27.35 -17.40 -2.57
N LEU A 303 28.08 -18.04 -1.66
CA LEU A 303 27.61 -19.27 -1.00
C LEU A 303 26.28 -19.03 -0.26
N ARG A 304 26.20 -17.95 0.53
CA ARG A 304 24.99 -17.59 1.29
C ARG A 304 23.80 -17.38 0.37
N LEU A 305 23.94 -16.57 -0.68
CA LEU A 305 22.90 -16.27 -1.67
C LEU A 305 22.51 -17.51 -2.49
N THR A 306 23.47 -18.36 -2.83
CA THR A 306 23.22 -19.64 -3.52
C THR A 306 22.39 -20.56 -2.62
N ASN A 307 22.73 -20.65 -1.34
CA ASN A 307 21.96 -21.43 -0.36
C ASN A 307 20.60 -20.82 -0.07
N GLU A 308 20.47 -19.50 -0.12
CA GLU A 308 19.18 -18.81 -0.02
C GLU A 308 18.29 -19.14 -1.21
N ALA A 309 18.85 -19.14 -2.43
CA ALA A 309 18.14 -19.53 -3.64
C ALA A 309 17.76 -21.02 -3.63
N ARG A 310 18.70 -21.89 -3.23
CA ARG A 310 18.45 -23.32 -3.03
C ARG A 310 17.34 -23.56 -2.01
N ALA A 311 17.34 -22.85 -0.89
CA ALA A 311 16.30 -22.97 0.13
C ALA A 311 14.93 -22.47 -0.33
N ARG A 312 14.88 -21.48 -1.23
CA ARG A 312 13.62 -21.00 -1.83
C ARG A 312 13.04 -21.94 -2.88
N GLY A 313 13.87 -22.74 -3.54
CA GLY A 313 13.48 -23.32 -4.82
C GLY A 313 13.63 -22.29 -5.94
N ALA A 314 13.59 -22.76 -7.19
CA ALA A 314 13.59 -21.88 -8.36
C ALA A 314 12.96 -22.58 -9.56
N THR A 315 12.40 -21.79 -10.48
CA THR A 315 12.05 -22.31 -11.81
C THR A 315 13.20 -22.01 -12.75
N CYS A 316 13.94 -23.05 -13.12
CA CYS A 316 15.07 -22.96 -14.03
C CYS A 316 14.57 -23.15 -15.46
N GLY A 317 14.34 -22.04 -16.17
CA GLY A 317 13.65 -22.05 -17.46
C GLY A 317 12.19 -22.45 -17.28
N THR A 318 11.80 -23.62 -17.79
CA THR A 318 10.46 -24.19 -17.61
C THR A 318 10.41 -25.27 -16.52
N THR A 319 11.55 -25.61 -15.92
CA THR A 319 11.67 -26.73 -14.98
C THR A 319 11.63 -26.21 -13.55
N PRO A 320 10.58 -26.53 -12.76
CA PRO A 320 10.54 -26.19 -11.36
C PRO A 320 11.49 -27.10 -10.57
N TYR A 321 12.36 -26.49 -9.78
CA TYR A 321 13.16 -27.16 -8.77
C TYR A 321 12.60 -26.83 -7.39
N ALA A 322 12.27 -27.89 -6.64
CA ALA A 322 11.95 -27.76 -5.23
C ALA A 322 13.15 -27.19 -4.44
N PRO A 323 12.93 -26.70 -3.22
CA PRO A 323 14.02 -26.37 -2.31
C PRO A 323 15.07 -27.48 -2.25
N ALA A 324 16.33 -27.12 -2.47
CA ALA A 324 17.47 -28.03 -2.42
C ALA A 324 18.24 -27.83 -1.10
N PRO A 325 18.86 -28.89 -0.52
CA PRO A 325 19.68 -28.77 0.68
C PRO A 325 20.78 -27.73 0.53
N ALA A 326 21.10 -27.02 1.60
CA ALA A 326 22.21 -26.07 1.60
C ALA A 326 23.53 -26.77 1.29
N LEU A 327 24.35 -26.12 0.45
CA LEU A 327 25.70 -26.55 0.13
C LEU A 327 26.65 -26.12 1.25
N ARG A 328 27.61 -27.00 1.57
CA ARG A 328 28.71 -26.69 2.49
C ARG A 328 29.90 -26.15 1.70
N TRP A 329 30.62 -25.19 2.27
CA TRP A 329 31.86 -24.69 1.67
C TRP A 329 32.92 -25.80 1.58
N ASN A 330 33.66 -25.86 0.47
CA ASN A 330 34.80 -26.75 0.29
C ASN A 330 35.99 -26.01 -0.36
N ASP A 331 37.16 -26.04 0.30
CA ASP A 331 38.35 -25.31 -0.13
C ASP A 331 38.98 -25.86 -1.42
N GLN A 332 38.87 -27.17 -1.68
CA GLN A 332 39.41 -27.78 -2.91
C GLN A 332 38.59 -27.37 -4.13
N LEU A 333 37.26 -27.36 -4.00
CA LEU A 333 36.36 -26.83 -5.05
C LEU A 333 36.63 -25.33 -5.28
N ALA A 334 36.86 -24.55 -4.22
CA ALA A 334 37.11 -23.12 -4.32
C ALA A 334 38.48 -22.85 -4.98
N HIS A 335 39.49 -23.64 -4.65
CA HIS A 335 40.79 -23.59 -5.29
C HIS A 335 40.69 -23.81 -6.81
N ALA A 336 39.98 -24.87 -7.24
CA ALA A 336 39.74 -25.14 -8.66
C ALA A 336 38.99 -23.97 -9.36
N SER A 337 37.93 -23.46 -8.72
CA SER A 337 37.09 -22.39 -9.29
C SER A 337 37.85 -21.06 -9.42
N ARG A 338 38.63 -20.69 -8.40
CA ARG A 338 39.51 -19.50 -8.46
C ARG A 338 40.57 -19.63 -9.53
N ASN A 339 41.18 -20.80 -9.67
CA ASN A 339 42.23 -20.99 -10.66
C ASN A 339 41.67 -20.79 -12.08
N HIS A 340 40.51 -21.36 -12.37
CA HIS A 340 39.88 -21.23 -13.69
C HIS A 340 39.42 -19.80 -13.99
N THR A 341 38.83 -19.11 -13.00
CA THR A 341 38.43 -17.70 -13.16
C THR A 341 39.63 -16.77 -13.36
N LEU A 342 40.78 -17.05 -12.72
CA LEU A 342 42.04 -16.34 -13.00
C LEU A 342 42.56 -16.64 -14.40
N ASP A 343 42.51 -17.90 -14.83
CA ASP A 343 43.00 -18.31 -16.16
C ASP A 343 42.21 -17.62 -17.27
N MET A 344 40.88 -17.65 -17.19
CA MET A 344 39.97 -16.94 -18.09
C MET A 344 40.31 -15.45 -18.19
N GLY A 345 40.51 -14.79 -17.04
CA GLY A 345 40.86 -13.37 -17.00
C GLY A 345 42.25 -13.07 -17.56
N LYS A 346 43.27 -13.85 -17.20
CA LYS A 346 44.66 -13.61 -17.62
C LYS A 346 44.90 -13.91 -19.10
N ARG A 347 44.22 -14.92 -19.63
CA ARG A 347 44.39 -15.37 -21.02
C ARG A 347 43.30 -14.87 -21.97
N GLY A 348 42.32 -14.12 -21.46
CA GLY A 348 41.32 -13.44 -22.28
C GLY A 348 40.33 -14.38 -22.97
N TYR A 349 39.94 -15.48 -22.33
CA TYR A 349 38.92 -16.40 -22.82
C TYR A 349 37.78 -16.56 -21.79
N PHE A 350 36.64 -17.09 -22.23
CA PHE A 350 35.49 -17.34 -21.36
C PHE A 350 34.78 -18.63 -21.79
N ASP A 351 35.17 -19.75 -21.17
CA ASP A 351 34.69 -21.09 -21.51
C ASP A 351 34.80 -22.04 -20.30
N HIS A 352 33.96 -23.07 -20.23
CA HIS A 352 34.03 -24.14 -19.24
C HIS A 352 35.25 -25.06 -19.45
N THR A 353 35.82 -25.06 -20.65
CA THR A 353 37.00 -25.84 -21.04
C THR A 353 38.15 -24.88 -21.31
N THR A 354 39.36 -25.21 -20.85
CA THR A 354 40.53 -24.37 -21.19
C THR A 354 40.85 -24.47 -22.68
N PRO A 355 41.66 -23.55 -23.25
CA PRO A 355 42.10 -23.64 -24.64
C PRO A 355 42.85 -24.94 -24.98
N GLU A 356 43.44 -25.60 -23.98
CA GLU A 356 44.10 -26.90 -24.11
C GLU A 356 43.12 -28.09 -24.07
N GLY A 357 41.82 -27.84 -23.89
CA GLY A 357 40.81 -28.89 -23.82
C GLY A 357 40.59 -29.46 -22.42
N VAL A 358 41.07 -28.81 -21.35
CA VAL A 358 40.92 -29.32 -19.97
C VAL A 358 39.54 -28.95 -19.41
N PRO A 359 38.63 -29.92 -19.15
CA PRO A 359 37.29 -29.67 -18.64
C PRO A 359 37.28 -29.42 -17.11
N PHE A 360 36.15 -28.91 -16.59
CA PHE A 360 36.01 -28.60 -15.17
C PHE A 360 36.20 -29.81 -14.24
N SER A 361 35.82 -31.00 -14.69
CA SER A 361 35.98 -32.27 -13.96
C SER A 361 37.44 -32.54 -13.59
N ASP A 362 38.35 -32.26 -14.52
CA ASP A 362 39.78 -32.56 -14.39
C ASP A 362 40.44 -31.52 -13.50
N ARG A 363 39.99 -30.26 -13.58
CA ARG A 363 40.42 -29.18 -12.68
C ARG A 363 40.02 -29.45 -11.23
N ILE A 364 38.77 -29.89 -11.00
CA ILE A 364 38.26 -30.27 -9.68
C ILE A 364 39.07 -31.44 -9.11
N THR A 365 39.32 -32.47 -9.91
CA THR A 365 40.13 -33.63 -9.52
C THR A 365 41.58 -33.24 -9.25
N GLY A 366 42.16 -32.37 -10.07
CA GLY A 366 43.51 -31.84 -9.91
C GLY A 366 43.70 -30.97 -8.67
N ALA A 367 42.64 -30.32 -8.18
CA ALA A 367 42.63 -29.63 -6.87
C ALA A 367 42.55 -30.60 -5.68
N GLY A 368 42.49 -31.91 -5.92
CA GLY A 368 42.43 -32.95 -4.90
C GLY A 368 41.02 -33.28 -4.42
N TYR A 369 39.97 -32.70 -5.02
CA TYR A 369 38.59 -33.04 -4.68
C TYR A 369 38.20 -34.34 -5.38
N LEU A 370 37.91 -35.39 -4.61
CA LEU A 370 37.42 -36.67 -5.12
C LEU A 370 35.89 -36.70 -5.04
N TRP A 371 35.21 -36.94 -6.17
CA TRP A 371 33.77 -36.69 -6.28
C TRP A 371 33.00 -37.83 -6.94
N ARG A 372 31.69 -37.90 -6.64
CA ARG A 372 30.70 -38.75 -7.33
C ARG A 372 29.95 -38.00 -8.43
N THR A 373 29.64 -36.73 -8.16
CA THR A 373 29.07 -35.81 -9.14
C THR A 373 29.66 -34.42 -8.93
N ALA A 374 29.81 -33.66 -10.01
CA ALA A 374 30.33 -32.29 -10.00
C ALA A 374 29.64 -31.46 -11.09
N GLY A 375 29.65 -30.14 -10.93
CA GLY A 375 29.11 -29.19 -11.91
C GLY A 375 29.80 -27.84 -11.80
N GLU A 376 29.66 -27.00 -12.84
CA GLU A 376 30.28 -25.69 -12.90
C GLU A 376 29.32 -24.62 -13.45
N ASN A 377 29.32 -23.43 -12.83
CA ASN A 377 28.81 -22.21 -13.41
C ASN A 377 29.94 -21.19 -13.55
N ILE A 378 29.97 -20.43 -14.65
CA ILE A 378 30.90 -19.32 -14.85
C ILE A 378 30.14 -18.04 -15.22
N ALA A 379 30.69 -16.88 -14.86
CA ALA A 379 30.18 -15.57 -15.25
C ALA A 379 31.32 -14.53 -15.27
N ALA A 380 31.14 -13.44 -16.01
CA ALA A 380 32.10 -12.35 -16.08
C ALA A 380 31.40 -10.99 -16.24
N GLY A 381 31.96 -9.95 -15.62
CA GLY A 381 31.51 -8.57 -15.73
C GLY A 381 30.40 -8.13 -14.75
N GLN A 382 29.78 -9.03 -13.99
CA GLN A 382 28.78 -8.66 -12.99
C GLN A 382 29.45 -7.91 -11.83
N PRO A 383 28.86 -6.82 -11.30
CA PRO A 383 29.54 -5.92 -10.37
C PRO A 383 29.53 -6.37 -8.90
N SER A 384 28.77 -7.42 -8.54
CA SER A 384 28.63 -7.86 -7.14
C SER A 384 28.19 -9.33 -6.99
N PRO A 385 28.38 -9.94 -5.80
CA PRO A 385 27.84 -11.26 -5.46
C PRO A 385 26.34 -11.45 -5.75
N ALA A 386 25.51 -10.46 -5.38
CA ALA A 386 24.08 -10.51 -5.63
C ALA A 386 23.75 -10.47 -7.12
N ALA A 387 24.44 -9.62 -7.89
CA ALA A 387 24.22 -9.50 -9.33
C ALA A 387 24.61 -10.78 -10.08
N VAL A 388 25.69 -11.46 -9.67
CA VAL A 388 26.10 -12.71 -10.33
C VAL A 388 25.19 -13.89 -9.98
N VAL A 389 24.76 -14.03 -8.72
CA VAL A 389 23.82 -15.10 -8.32
C VAL A 389 22.46 -14.91 -9.00
N ASP A 390 21.95 -13.69 -9.08
CA ASP A 390 20.74 -13.37 -9.84
C ASP A 390 20.90 -13.71 -11.33
N GLY A 391 22.05 -13.38 -11.93
CA GLY A 391 22.37 -13.74 -13.32
C GLY A 391 22.39 -15.26 -13.56
N TRP A 392 22.96 -16.05 -12.65
CA TRP A 392 22.94 -17.51 -12.74
C TRP A 392 21.52 -18.07 -12.58
N LEU A 393 20.71 -17.55 -11.65
CA LEU A 393 19.33 -18.02 -11.46
C LEU A 393 18.42 -17.73 -12.66
N LYS A 394 18.70 -16.66 -13.41
CA LYS A 394 17.97 -16.32 -14.64
C LYS A 394 18.39 -17.13 -15.86
N SER A 395 19.53 -17.83 -15.81
CA SER A 395 19.99 -18.74 -16.86
C SER A 395 19.52 -20.18 -16.57
N PRO A 396 18.69 -20.81 -17.42
CA PRO A 396 18.16 -22.16 -17.14
C PRO A 396 19.22 -23.22 -16.83
N GLY A 397 20.36 -23.20 -17.54
CA GLY A 397 21.47 -24.13 -17.31
C GLY A 397 22.17 -23.89 -15.97
N HIS A 398 22.50 -22.63 -15.67
CA HIS A 398 23.18 -22.29 -14.41
C HIS A 398 22.28 -22.47 -13.19
N CYS A 399 21.00 -22.11 -13.33
CA CYS A 399 19.98 -22.34 -12.32
C CYS A 399 19.84 -23.84 -12.03
N THR A 400 19.81 -24.70 -13.05
CA THR A 400 19.77 -26.15 -12.88
C THR A 400 20.94 -26.66 -12.03
N ASN A 401 22.15 -26.15 -12.25
CA ASN A 401 23.31 -26.49 -11.40
C ASN A 401 23.13 -26.01 -9.95
N ILE A 402 22.72 -24.75 -9.76
CA ILE A 402 22.44 -24.19 -8.43
C ILE A 402 21.40 -25.02 -7.70
N MET A 403 20.36 -25.47 -8.38
CA MET A 403 19.24 -26.18 -7.78
C MET A 403 19.39 -27.70 -7.74
N ASN A 404 20.49 -28.26 -8.27
CA ASN A 404 20.68 -29.70 -8.31
C ASN A 404 20.86 -30.27 -6.89
N PRO A 405 19.93 -31.13 -6.41
CA PRO A 405 19.99 -31.69 -5.07
C PRO A 405 21.10 -32.74 -4.91
N ALA A 406 21.68 -33.23 -6.00
CA ALA A 406 22.78 -34.18 -5.97
C ALA A 406 24.10 -33.55 -5.50
N PHE A 407 24.21 -32.22 -5.43
CA PHE A 407 25.36 -31.51 -4.89
C PHE A 407 25.19 -31.23 -3.39
N THR A 408 26.26 -31.45 -2.63
CA THR A 408 26.31 -31.22 -1.17
C THR A 408 27.36 -30.17 -0.79
N GLU A 409 28.28 -29.84 -1.68
CA GLU A 409 29.38 -28.90 -1.45
C GLU A 409 29.55 -27.89 -2.58
N LEU A 410 30.10 -26.71 -2.26
CA LEU A 410 30.36 -25.62 -3.17
C LEU A 410 31.72 -24.99 -2.89
N GLY A 411 32.45 -24.68 -3.95
CA GLY A 411 33.56 -23.75 -3.94
C GLY A 411 33.32 -22.61 -4.93
N VAL A 412 33.67 -21.40 -4.55
CA VAL A 412 33.45 -20.20 -5.37
C VAL A 412 34.79 -19.55 -5.71
N GLY A 413 34.93 -19.15 -6.97
CA GLY A 413 35.98 -18.23 -7.42
C GLY A 413 35.41 -16.85 -7.68
N ALA A 414 35.95 -15.84 -7.00
CA ALA A 414 35.67 -14.42 -7.29
C ALA A 414 37.00 -13.68 -7.46
N VAL A 415 37.30 -13.24 -8.68
CA VAL A 415 38.61 -12.65 -8.99
C VAL A 415 38.50 -11.40 -9.86
N THR A 416 39.37 -10.44 -9.57
CA THR A 416 39.55 -9.25 -10.39
C THR A 416 40.86 -9.38 -11.16
N VAL A 417 40.81 -9.31 -12.48
CA VAL A 417 42.00 -9.34 -13.35
C VAL A 417 42.10 -8.01 -14.10
N ALA A 418 43.03 -7.15 -13.67
CA ALA A 418 43.25 -5.85 -14.31
C ALA A 418 43.67 -6.02 -15.78
N GLY A 419 43.11 -5.20 -16.67
CA GLY A 419 43.40 -5.25 -18.11
C GLY A 419 42.72 -6.39 -18.89
N SER A 420 41.99 -7.28 -18.21
CA SER A 420 41.19 -8.32 -18.88
C SER A 420 39.90 -7.73 -19.50
N PRO A 421 39.29 -8.42 -20.49
CA PRO A 421 38.07 -7.94 -21.17
C PRO A 421 36.89 -7.63 -20.24
N TYR A 422 36.72 -8.40 -19.16
CA TYR A 422 35.56 -8.28 -18.26
C TYR A 422 35.88 -7.74 -16.87
N ARG A 423 37.17 -7.60 -16.51
CA ARG A 423 37.70 -7.20 -15.20
C ARG A 423 37.35 -8.10 -14.01
N LEU A 424 36.09 -8.50 -13.85
CA LEU A 424 35.57 -9.37 -12.80
C LEU A 424 35.15 -10.72 -13.39
N TYR A 425 35.62 -11.80 -12.78
CA TYR A 425 35.30 -13.17 -13.17
C TYR A 425 34.81 -13.96 -11.95
N TRP A 426 33.78 -14.76 -12.18
CA TRP A 426 33.04 -15.49 -11.16
C TRP A 426 32.89 -16.95 -11.56
N GLY A 427 32.98 -17.85 -10.59
CA GLY A 427 32.82 -19.29 -10.79
C GLY A 427 32.16 -19.96 -9.59
N GLN A 428 31.37 -20.99 -9.86
CA GLN A 428 30.84 -21.92 -8.86
C GLN A 428 31.21 -23.34 -9.29
N ASN A 429 31.97 -24.04 -8.45
CA ASN A 429 32.21 -25.47 -8.62
C ASN A 429 31.42 -26.22 -7.55
N PHE A 430 30.48 -27.03 -8.01
CA PHE A 430 29.62 -27.86 -7.17
C PHE A 430 30.17 -29.28 -7.09
N GLY A 431 29.94 -29.96 -5.96
CA GLY A 431 30.42 -31.31 -5.77
C GLY A 431 29.62 -32.12 -4.75
N THR A 432 29.73 -33.44 -4.87
CA THR A 432 29.45 -34.38 -3.79
C THR A 432 30.63 -35.34 -3.66
N PRO A 433 31.22 -35.47 -2.46
CA PRO A 433 32.45 -36.22 -2.27
C PRO A 433 32.27 -37.73 -2.51
N ARG A 434 33.35 -38.39 -2.93
CA ARG A 434 33.37 -39.83 -3.25
C ARG A 434 33.23 -40.72 -2.02
#